data_AF-A0A8S8ZCW1-F1
#
_entry.id   AF-A0A8S8ZCW1-F1
#
_cell.length_a   1.000
_cell.length_b   1.000
_cell.length_c   1.000
_cell.angle_alpha   90.00
_cell.angle_beta   90.00
_cell.angle_gamma   90.00
#
_symmetry.space_group_name_H-M   'P 1'
#
loop_
_entity.id
_entity.type
_entity.pdbx_description
1 polymer ?
#
loop_
_entity_poly.entity_id
_entity_poly.type
_entity_poly.pdbx_seq_one_letter_code
_entity_poly.pdbx_strand_id
1 'polypeptide(L)'
;MEVEGIDKNNVRTNNVSEIAETLGIEAARNALINELSNTLEDQGLEVDQRYLMLVSDLMCHRGYMQQIGRHGIAGTKDSVLARAAFEITVQQLQELQELVKLNN
;
A
#
# COMPACT_ATOMS: atom_id res chain seq x y z
N MET A 1 12.94 7.26 20.14
CA MET A 1 12.50 6.46 21.32
C MET A 1 13.53 6.51 22.47
N GLU A 2 14.08 7.68 22.80
CA GLU A 2 15.21 7.78 23.76
C GLU A 2 14.85 8.55 25.04
N VAL A 3 13.60 8.95 25.18
CA VAL A 3 13.14 9.70 26.35
C VAL A 3 13.07 8.77 27.57
N GLU A 4 13.71 9.19 28.66
CA GLU A 4 13.72 8.48 29.93
C GLU A 4 12.32 8.41 30.55
N GLY A 5 11.97 7.28 31.14
CA GLY A 5 10.64 7.05 31.74
C GLY A 5 9.53 6.65 30.75
N ILE A 6 9.80 6.61 29.44
CA ILE A 6 8.83 6.13 28.44
C ILE A 6 9.01 4.61 28.18
N ASP A 7 7.91 3.86 28.26
CA ASP A 7 7.88 2.44 27.88
C ASP A 7 7.88 2.25 26.36
N LYS A 8 9.06 1.93 25.82
CA LYS A 8 9.29 1.76 24.38
C LYS A 8 8.48 0.62 23.76
N ASN A 9 8.06 -0.37 24.54
CA ASN A 9 7.34 -1.54 24.00
C ASN A 9 5.86 -1.24 23.73
N ASN A 10 5.33 -0.14 24.28
CA ASN A 10 3.91 0.21 24.18
C ASN A 10 3.66 1.55 23.47
N VAL A 11 4.71 2.24 22.99
CA VAL A 11 4.54 3.44 22.18
C VAL A 11 3.86 3.08 20.85
N ARG A 12 2.85 3.86 20.46
CA ARG A 12 2.11 3.70 19.20
C ARG A 12 2.01 5.03 18.46
N THR A 13 1.87 4.96 17.15
CA THR A 13 1.59 6.09 16.24
C THR A 13 0.62 5.60 15.17
N ASN A 14 -0.20 6.50 14.62
CA ASN A 14 -1.07 6.22 13.48
C ASN A 14 -0.34 6.44 12.13
N ASN A 15 0.90 6.90 12.17
CA ASN A 15 1.72 7.07 10.97
C ASN A 15 2.42 5.76 10.62
N VAL A 16 1.81 4.96 9.74
CA VAL A 16 2.35 3.67 9.29
C VAL A 16 3.69 3.82 8.56
N SER A 17 3.92 4.93 7.85
CA SER A 17 5.20 5.19 7.18
C SER A 17 6.34 5.37 8.18
N GLU A 18 6.11 6.13 9.25
CA GLU A 18 7.08 6.33 10.33
C GLU A 18 7.42 5.00 11.03
N ILE A 19 6.43 4.13 11.21
CA ILE A 19 6.63 2.77 11.75
C ILE A 19 7.52 1.97 10.80
N ALA A 20 7.30 2.03 9.50
CA ALA A 20 8.12 1.31 8.52
C ALA A 20 9.59 1.76 8.57
N GLU A 21 9.83 3.07 8.69
CA GLU A 21 11.17 3.67 8.77
C GLU A 21 11.87 3.37 10.10
N THR A 22 11.12 3.32 11.21
CA THR A 22 11.69 3.21 12.56
C THR A 22 11.78 1.77 13.06
N LEU A 23 10.74 0.96 12.82
CA LEU A 23 10.57 -0.39 13.36
C LEU A 23 10.62 -1.48 12.27
N GLY A 24 10.56 -1.10 11.00
CA GLY A 24 10.64 -2.02 9.86
C GLY A 24 9.29 -2.40 9.27
N ILE A 25 9.35 -3.06 8.11
CA ILE A 25 8.18 -3.30 7.26
C ILE A 25 7.13 -4.24 7.89
N GLU A 26 7.56 -5.23 8.69
CA GLU A 26 6.63 -6.15 9.37
C GLU A 26 5.87 -5.47 10.52
N ALA A 27 6.52 -4.53 11.22
CA ALA A 27 5.84 -3.69 12.22
C ALA A 27 4.80 -2.79 11.54
N ALA A 28 5.14 -2.20 10.40
CA ALA A 28 4.23 -1.39 9.61
C ALA A 28 3.06 -2.20 9.06
N ARG A 29 3.30 -3.43 8.58
CA ARG A 29 2.25 -4.36 8.13
C ARG A 29 1.23 -4.62 9.23
N ASN A 30 1.68 -4.92 10.45
CA ASN A 30 0.78 -5.16 11.58
C ASN A 30 0.04 -3.88 12.00
N ALA A 31 0.72 -2.73 11.97
CA ALA A 31 0.08 -1.44 12.23
C ALA A 31 -1.01 -1.12 11.20
N LEU A 32 -0.76 -1.43 9.92
CA LEU A 32 -1.72 -1.24 8.83
C LEU A 32 -2.97 -2.11 9.00
N ILE A 33 -2.81 -3.38 9.39
CA ILE A 33 -3.95 -4.27 9.69
C ILE A 33 -4.81 -3.67 10.80
N ASN A 34 -4.19 -3.23 11.89
CA ASN A 34 -4.92 -2.64 13.02
C ASN A 34 -5.65 -1.36 12.59
N GLU A 35 -5.00 -0.51 11.80
CA GLU A 35 -5.58 0.78 11.44
C GLU A 35 -6.69 0.67 10.40
N LEU A 36 -6.59 -0.30 9.48
CA LEU A 36 -7.69 -0.67 8.61
C LEU A 36 -8.88 -1.22 9.42
N SER A 37 -8.65 -2.10 10.40
CA SER A 37 -9.70 -2.65 11.26
C SER A 37 -10.41 -1.53 12.02
N ASN A 38 -9.66 -0.71 12.75
CA ASN A 38 -10.18 0.41 13.53
C ASN A 38 -11.01 1.36 12.66
N THR A 39 -10.49 1.75 11.50
CA THR A 39 -11.17 2.68 10.59
C THR A 39 -12.49 2.11 10.06
N LEU A 40 -12.51 0.82 9.71
CA LEU A 40 -13.72 0.18 9.18
C LEU A 40 -14.76 -0.06 10.27
N GLU A 41 -14.33 -0.48 11.46
CA GLU A 41 -15.17 -0.66 12.64
C GLU A 41 -15.82 0.67 13.07
N ASP A 42 -15.06 1.77 13.06
CA ASP A 42 -15.58 3.12 13.34
C ASP A 42 -16.66 3.57 12.33
N GLN A 43 -16.67 3.00 11.12
CA GLN A 43 -17.71 3.22 10.11
C GLN A 43 -18.85 2.18 10.18
N GLY A 44 -18.83 1.27 11.15
CA GLY A 44 -19.81 0.19 11.30
C GLY A 44 -19.69 -0.89 10.22
N LEU A 45 -18.52 -1.03 9.59
CA LEU A 45 -18.26 -2.03 8.56
C LEU A 45 -17.54 -3.23 9.17
N GLU A 46 -18.25 -4.34 9.32
CA GLU A 46 -17.63 -5.62 9.71
C GLU A 46 -16.94 -6.26 8.50
N VAL A 47 -15.61 -6.34 8.56
CA VAL A 47 -14.79 -6.97 7.52
C VAL A 47 -13.96 -8.08 8.13
N ASP A 48 -13.97 -9.25 7.49
CA ASP A 48 -13.15 -10.38 7.93
C ASP A 48 -11.65 -10.02 7.86
N GLN A 49 -10.94 -10.33 8.94
CA GLN A 49 -9.52 -10.01 9.11
C GLN A 49 -8.65 -10.53 7.96
N ARG A 50 -9.03 -11.63 7.29
CA ARG A 50 -8.28 -12.19 6.15
C ARG A 50 -8.19 -11.21 4.98
N TYR A 51 -9.21 -10.38 4.75
CA TYR A 51 -9.16 -9.36 3.71
C TYR A 51 -8.22 -8.21 4.09
N LEU A 52 -8.22 -7.81 5.35
CA LEU A 52 -7.32 -6.77 5.88
C LEU A 52 -5.86 -7.22 5.81
N MET A 53 -5.60 -8.50 6.16
CA MET A 53 -4.30 -9.13 5.99
C MET A 53 -3.87 -9.13 4.53
N LEU A 54 -4.73 -9.55 3.61
CA LEU A 54 -4.41 -9.60 2.17
C LEU A 54 -4.03 -8.22 1.61
N VAL A 55 -4.77 -7.17 1.97
CA VAL A 55 -4.47 -5.79 1.56
C VAL A 55 -3.14 -5.33 2.14
N SER A 56 -2.90 -5.61 3.42
CA SER A 56 -1.67 -5.21 4.09
C SER A 56 -0.44 -5.96 3.56
N ASP A 57 -0.58 -7.26 3.28
CA ASP A 57 0.43 -8.08 2.61
C ASP A 57 0.76 -7.50 1.24
N LEU A 58 -0.26 -7.18 0.44
CA LEU A 58 -0.07 -6.57 -0.88
C LEU A 58 0.69 -5.23 -0.80
N MET A 59 0.46 -4.43 0.25
CA MET A 59 1.15 -3.16 0.43
C MET A 59 2.60 -3.31 0.94
N CYS A 60 2.96 -4.43 1.56
CA CYS A 60 4.25 -4.60 2.24
C CYS A 60 5.19 -5.64 1.62
N HIS A 61 4.70 -6.51 0.71
CA HIS A 61 5.44 -7.69 0.24
C HIS A 61 6.78 -7.43 -0.45
N ARG A 62 7.06 -6.21 -0.91
CA ARG A 62 8.34 -5.85 -1.56
C ARG A 62 9.40 -5.32 -0.59
N GLY A 63 9.13 -5.35 0.71
CA GLY A 63 10.04 -4.85 1.74
C GLY A 63 9.98 -3.34 1.95
N TYR A 64 9.06 -2.64 1.29
CA TYR A 64 8.74 -1.24 1.49
C TYR A 64 7.24 -1.01 1.30
N MET A 65 6.70 0.06 1.87
CA MET A 65 5.26 0.35 1.76
C MET A 65 4.91 0.82 0.34
N GLN A 66 3.95 0.13 -0.29
CA GLN A 66 3.44 0.46 -1.60
C GLN A 66 2.05 1.05 -1.52
N GLN A 67 1.84 2.19 -2.16
CA GLN A 67 0.51 2.75 -2.32
C GLN A 67 -0.36 1.88 -3.23
N ILE A 68 -1.65 1.77 -2.88
CA ILE A 68 -2.67 1.28 -3.81
C ILE A 68 -3.09 2.46 -4.70
N GLY A 69 -2.66 2.41 -5.96
CA GLY A 69 -2.95 3.46 -6.93
C GLY A 69 -1.92 3.50 -8.03
N ARG A 70 -2.04 4.52 -8.88
CA ARG A 70 -1.24 4.66 -10.10
C ARG A 70 0.25 4.85 -9.89
N HIS A 71 0.66 5.33 -8.71
CA HIS A 71 2.07 5.50 -8.35
C HIS A 71 2.65 4.30 -7.59
N GLY A 72 1.83 3.28 -7.33
CA GLY A 72 2.26 2.07 -6.64
C GLY A 72 1.82 0.80 -7.36
N ILE A 73 1.04 -0.05 -6.71
CA ILE A 73 0.73 -1.40 -7.19
C ILE A 73 0.02 -1.39 -8.55
N ALA A 74 -0.90 -0.45 -8.80
CA ALA A 74 -1.63 -0.41 -10.07
C ALA A 74 -0.76 0.10 -11.23
N GLY A 75 0.13 1.05 -10.99
CA GLY A 75 1.05 1.59 -12.00
C GLY A 75 2.22 0.67 -12.34
N THR A 76 2.51 -0.31 -11.49
CA THR A 76 3.61 -1.27 -11.70
C THR A 76 3.15 -2.59 -12.32
N LYS A 77 1.89 -2.68 -12.78
CA LYS A 77 1.40 -3.83 -13.54
C LYS A 77 2.12 -3.92 -14.89
N ASP A 78 2.47 -5.13 -15.31
CA ASP A 78 3.19 -5.35 -16.57
C ASP A 78 2.34 -5.00 -17.80
N SER A 79 1.04 -5.28 -17.75
CA SER A 79 0.13 -5.02 -18.85
C SER A 79 -0.23 -3.54 -18.95
N VAL A 80 0.11 -2.92 -20.09
CA VAL A 80 -0.24 -1.53 -20.39
C VAL A 80 -1.75 -1.33 -20.42
N LEU A 81 -2.53 -2.32 -20.88
CA LEU A 81 -3.98 -2.28 -20.80
C LEU A 81 -4.48 -2.34 -19.35
N ALA A 82 -3.83 -3.14 -18.50
CA ALA A 82 -4.18 -3.23 -17.08
C ALA A 82 -3.84 -1.92 -16.32
N ARG A 83 -2.79 -1.20 -16.74
CA ARG A 83 -2.49 0.14 -16.24
C ARG A 83 -3.49 1.17 -16.78
N ALA A 84 -3.85 1.11 -18.07
CA ALA A 84 -4.83 2.00 -18.68
C ALA A 84 -6.22 1.89 -18.04
N ALA A 85 -6.60 0.70 -17.57
CA ALA A 85 -7.85 0.45 -16.87
C ALA A 85 -7.94 1.12 -15.49
N PHE A 86 -6.85 1.72 -14.96
CA PHE A 86 -6.83 2.33 -13.63
C PHE A 86 -6.07 3.67 -13.60
N GLU A 87 -6.80 4.78 -13.44
CA GLU A 87 -6.32 6.16 -13.21
C GLU A 87 -5.40 6.83 -14.26
N ILE A 88 -4.80 6.12 -15.23
CA ILE A 88 -3.90 6.72 -16.25
C ILE A 88 -4.25 6.29 -17.69
N THR A 89 -5.54 6.22 -18.04
CA THR A 89 -5.98 5.67 -19.33
C THR A 89 -5.33 6.31 -20.57
N VAL A 90 -5.32 7.65 -20.66
CA VAL A 90 -4.87 8.35 -21.87
C VAL A 90 -3.37 8.17 -22.13
N GLN A 91 -2.53 8.35 -21.11
CA GLN A 91 -1.08 8.23 -21.27
C GLN A 91 -0.66 6.79 -21.63
N GLN A 92 -1.30 5.79 -21.02
CA GLN A 92 -1.01 4.38 -21.28
C GLN A 92 -1.42 3.96 -22.71
N LEU A 93 -2.53 4.49 -23.22
CA LEU A 93 -2.93 4.25 -24.61
C LEU A 93 -2.00 4.92 -25.63
N GLN A 94 -1.46 6.11 -25.31
CA GLN A 94 -0.45 6.77 -26.15
C GLN A 94 0.85 5.94 -26.22
N GLU A 95 1.34 5.45 -25.07
CA GLU A 95 2.50 4.55 -25.01
C GLU A 95 2.28 3.28 -25.86
N LEU A 96 1.10 2.67 -25.76
CA LEU A 96 0.73 1.52 -26.62
C LEU A 96 0.77 1.85 -28.11
N GLN A 97 0.26 3.02 -28.51
CA GLN A 97 0.29 3.44 -29.91
C GLN A 97 1.74 3.59 -30.42
N GLU A 98 2.66 4.08 -29.60
CA GLU A 98 4.08 4.18 -29.96
C GLU A 98 4.74 2.80 -30.07
N LEU A 99 4.47 1.89 -29.14
CA LEU A 99 4.98 0.51 -29.20
C LEU A 99 4.52 -0.25 -30.44
N VAL A 100 3.27 -0.06 -30.87
CA VAL A 100 2.74 -0.67 -32.10
C VAL A 100 3.39 -0.08 -33.36
N LYS A 101 3.79 1.19 -33.35
CA LYS A 101 4.52 1.82 -34.47
C LYS A 101 5.96 1.33 -34.59
N LEU A 102 6.61 0.93 -33.49
CA LEU A 102 7.98 0.43 -33.47
C LEU A 102 8.11 -1.03 -33.94
N ASN A 103 7.03 -1.81 -33.83
CA ASN A 103 6.99 -3.23 -34.21
C ASN A 103 6.45 -3.48 -35.63
N ASN A 104 6.12 -2.42 -36.38
CA ASN A 104 5.71 -2.46 -37.79
C ASN A 104 6.68 -1.66 -38.65
#